data_AF-A0A0W0SM11-F1
#
_entry.id   AF-A0A0W0SM11-F1
#
_cell.length_a   1.000
_cell.length_b   1.000
_cell.length_c   1.000
_cell.angle_alpha   90.00
_cell.angle_beta   90.00
_cell.angle_gamma   90.00
#
_symmetry.space_group_name_H-M   'P 1'
#
loop_
_entity.id
_entity.type
_entity.pdbx_description
1 polymer ?
#
loop_
_entity_poly.entity_id
_entity_poly.type
_entity_poly.pdbx_seq_one_letter_code
_entity_poly.pdbx_strand_id
1 'polypeptide(L)'
;MKLNKKTSIINAATFVSALLVTGIGFSAQADKEAISTRCEMVYNTLDRMFEEQKYAPCARDVQYAGWVMQGAAALVRSERYPTAWKNLRVADGNLSNIYSKTQECAYFSAKVIPSLSEVKSLINELENISNRLGSVGVSFKN
;
A
#
# COMPACT_ATOMS: atom_id res chain seq x y z
N MET A 1 71.41 13.57 -18.25
CA MET A 1 71.03 14.98 -17.97
C MET A 1 69.70 14.98 -17.21
N LYS A 2 69.53 15.91 -16.27
CA LYS A 2 68.62 15.90 -15.12
C LYS A 2 67.11 15.72 -15.42
N LEU A 3 66.45 14.88 -14.63
CA LEU A 3 65.00 14.85 -14.42
C LEU A 3 64.56 16.11 -13.65
N ASN A 4 63.52 16.80 -14.12
CA ASN A 4 62.84 17.82 -13.33
C ASN A 4 61.36 17.47 -13.20
N LYS A 5 60.89 17.51 -11.95
CA LYS A 5 59.58 17.08 -11.44
C LYS A 5 58.70 18.33 -11.34
N LYS A 6 57.51 18.36 -11.94
CA LYS A 6 56.46 19.31 -11.54
C LYS A 6 55.07 18.68 -11.52
N THR A 7 54.65 18.47 -10.29
CA THR A 7 53.33 18.46 -9.66
C THR A 7 52.15 19.04 -10.45
N SER A 8 51.11 18.22 -10.57
CA SER A 8 49.66 18.45 -10.42
C SER A 8 49.09 19.86 -10.63
N ILE A 9 48.22 20.00 -11.64
CA ILE A 9 46.99 20.82 -11.56
C ILE A 9 45.87 20.04 -12.26
N ILE A 10 44.93 19.55 -11.46
CA ILE A 10 43.66 18.98 -11.90
C ILE A 10 42.74 20.17 -12.22
N ASN A 11 42.42 20.38 -13.51
CA ASN A 11 41.38 21.32 -13.89
C ASN A 11 40.02 20.62 -13.82
N ALA A 12 39.27 21.01 -12.80
CA ALA A 12 37.92 20.60 -12.53
C ALA A 12 36.92 21.25 -13.49
N ALA A 13 35.85 20.50 -13.73
CA ALA A 13 34.48 20.93 -13.95
C ALA A 13 34.17 21.72 -15.23
N THR A 14 33.48 21.06 -16.16
CA THR A 14 32.26 21.58 -16.80
C THR A 14 31.54 20.42 -17.49
N PHE A 15 30.87 19.58 -16.69
CA PHE A 15 29.82 18.69 -17.22
C PHE A 15 28.50 19.44 -17.06
N VAL A 16 28.13 20.20 -18.09
CA VAL A 16 26.79 20.78 -18.18
C VAL A 16 25.87 19.68 -18.71
N SER A 17 25.42 18.81 -17.81
CA SER A 17 24.30 17.92 -18.11
C SER A 17 23.04 18.77 -18.15
N ALA A 18 22.65 19.20 -19.34
CA ALA A 18 21.31 19.67 -19.62
C ALA A 18 20.35 18.48 -19.47
N LEU A 19 19.93 18.19 -18.24
CA LEU A 19 18.75 17.37 -18.01
C LEU A 19 17.54 18.23 -18.40
N LEU A 20 17.06 18.03 -19.62
CA LEU A 20 15.71 18.42 -19.98
C LEU A 20 14.76 17.62 -19.10
N VAL A 21 14.35 18.24 -17.99
CA VAL A 21 13.22 17.78 -17.16
C VAL A 21 11.98 17.91 -18.03
N THR A 22 11.70 16.86 -18.79
CA THR A 22 10.37 16.63 -19.34
C THR A 22 9.47 16.30 -18.16
N GLY A 23 8.80 17.33 -17.66
CA GLY A 23 7.77 17.21 -16.64
C GLY A 23 6.59 16.44 -17.20
N ILE A 24 6.66 15.12 -17.18
CA ILE A 24 5.48 14.26 -17.22
C ILE A 24 5.10 14.06 -15.76
N GLY A 25 3.86 14.39 -15.39
CA GLY A 25 3.38 14.37 -14.01
C GLY A 25 3.31 12.96 -13.41
N PHE A 26 4.44 12.40 -13.01
CA PHE A 26 4.57 11.09 -12.35
C PHE A 26 4.08 11.07 -10.90
N SER A 27 3.51 12.16 -10.39
CA SER A 27 3.01 12.22 -9.01
C SER A 27 1.93 11.19 -8.72
N ALA A 28 1.07 10.85 -9.69
CA ALA A 28 -0.02 9.90 -9.47
C ALA A 28 0.40 8.42 -9.55
N GLN A 29 1.47 8.10 -10.29
CA GLN A 29 1.87 6.72 -10.54
C GLN A 29 2.63 6.09 -9.36
N ALA A 30 3.41 6.91 -8.63
CA ALA A 30 4.11 6.45 -7.44
C ALA A 30 3.13 6.11 -6.29
N ASP A 31 2.06 6.90 -6.15
CA ASP A 31 1.09 6.73 -5.05
C ASP A 31 0.25 5.46 -5.22
N LYS A 32 -0.21 5.13 -6.44
CA LYS A 32 -1.05 3.93 -6.65
C LYS A 32 -0.28 2.62 -6.49
N GLU A 33 0.97 2.53 -6.95
CA GLU A 33 1.75 1.30 -6.81
C GLU A 33 2.16 1.06 -5.36
N ALA A 34 2.48 2.12 -4.61
CA ALA A 34 2.77 2.01 -3.18
C ALA A 34 1.55 1.50 -2.39
N ILE A 35 0.36 2.06 -2.65
CA ILE A 35 -0.89 1.62 -2.01
C ILE A 35 -1.24 0.19 -2.42
N SER A 36 -1.14 -0.15 -3.71
CA SER A 36 -1.42 -1.50 -4.21
C SER A 36 -0.50 -2.54 -3.56
N THR A 37 0.80 -2.22 -3.45
CA THR A 37 1.79 -3.09 -2.80
C THR A 37 1.45 -3.31 -1.33
N ARG A 38 1.00 -2.27 -0.63
CA ARG A 38 0.59 -2.39 0.78
C ARG A 38 -0.68 -3.24 0.94
N CYS A 39 -1.64 -3.13 0.03
CA CYS A 39 -2.77 -4.06 -0.02
C CYS A 39 -2.31 -5.51 -0.19
N GLU A 40 -1.33 -5.78 -1.08
CA GLU A 40 -0.75 -7.10 -1.29
C GLU A 40 0.01 -7.62 -0.05
N MET A 41 0.73 -6.75 0.66
CA MET A 41 1.41 -7.13 1.91
C MET A 41 0.41 -7.56 2.99
N VAL A 42 -0.71 -6.85 3.12
CA VAL A 42 -1.79 -7.26 4.03
C VAL A 42 -2.38 -8.60 3.59
N TYR A 43 -2.69 -8.76 2.30
CA TYR A 43 -3.16 -10.05 1.75
C TYR A 43 -2.20 -11.19 2.11
N ASN A 44 -0.91 -11.08 1.79
CA ASN A 44 0.08 -12.12 2.07
C ASN A 44 0.18 -12.44 3.57
N THR A 45 0.01 -11.43 4.43
CA THR A 45 0.01 -11.63 5.88
C THR A 45 -1.21 -12.44 6.33
N LEU A 46 -2.40 -12.10 5.84
CA LEU A 46 -3.64 -12.80 6.18
C LEU A 46 -3.67 -14.21 5.59
N ASP A 47 -3.19 -14.38 4.36
CA ASP A 47 -3.08 -15.67 3.68
C ASP A 47 -2.14 -16.62 4.43
N ARG A 48 -0.95 -16.13 4.82
CA ARG A 48 -0.04 -16.92 5.67
C ARG A 48 -0.68 -17.28 7.01
N MET A 49 -1.35 -16.33 7.66
CA MET A 49 -2.01 -16.56 8.95
C MET A 49 -3.13 -17.60 8.82
N PHE A 50 -3.87 -17.59 7.71
CA PHE A 50 -4.85 -18.61 7.37
C PHE A 50 -4.18 -19.97 7.18
N GLU A 51 -3.13 -20.08 6.37
CA GLU A 51 -2.45 -21.36 6.12
C GLU A 51 -1.84 -21.96 7.39
N GLU A 52 -1.29 -21.13 8.28
CA GLU A 52 -0.80 -21.54 9.59
C GLU A 52 -1.90 -22.17 10.47
N GLN A 53 -3.15 -21.71 10.34
CA GLN A 53 -4.24 -22.11 11.23
C GLN A 53 -5.60 -22.28 10.52
N LYS A 54 -5.61 -22.98 9.40
CA LYS A 54 -6.79 -23.10 8.52
C LYS A 54 -8.02 -23.80 9.13
N TYR A 55 -7.84 -24.49 10.26
CA TYR A 55 -8.91 -25.19 10.97
C TYR A 55 -9.36 -24.49 12.26
N ALA A 56 -8.74 -23.37 12.65
CA ALA A 56 -9.24 -22.61 13.79
C ALA A 56 -10.56 -21.91 13.44
N PRO A 57 -11.41 -21.65 14.44
CA PRO A 57 -12.52 -20.72 14.28
C PRO A 57 -12.07 -19.40 13.64
N CYS A 58 -12.92 -18.83 12.79
CA CYS A 58 -12.68 -17.59 12.05
C CYS A 58 -11.57 -17.64 10.99
N ALA A 59 -10.96 -18.80 10.71
CA ALA A 59 -9.97 -18.96 9.63
C ALA A 59 -10.53 -18.55 8.27
N ARG A 60 -11.80 -18.90 7.98
CA ARG A 60 -12.49 -18.49 6.75
C ARG A 60 -12.71 -16.98 6.67
N ASP A 61 -12.97 -16.32 7.79
CA ASP A 61 -13.15 -14.87 7.83
C ASP A 61 -11.82 -14.15 7.55
N VAL A 62 -10.71 -14.68 8.09
CA VAL A 62 -9.35 -14.21 7.78
C VAL A 62 -9.02 -14.40 6.30
N GLN A 63 -9.29 -15.59 5.74
CA GLN A 63 -9.10 -15.86 4.31
C GLN A 63 -9.91 -14.91 3.43
N TYR A 64 -11.19 -14.71 3.78
CA TYR A 64 -12.07 -13.81 3.05
C TYR A 64 -11.55 -12.37 3.08
N ALA A 65 -11.14 -11.86 4.24
CA ALA A 65 -10.51 -10.56 4.36
C ALA A 65 -9.25 -10.46 3.49
N GLY A 66 -8.44 -11.52 3.43
CA GLY A 66 -7.30 -11.65 2.53
C GLY A 66 -7.69 -11.46 1.06
N TRP A 67 -8.66 -12.22 0.56
CA TRP A 67 -9.12 -12.10 -0.84
C TRP A 67 -9.66 -10.71 -1.17
N VAL A 68 -10.38 -10.09 -0.24
CA VAL A 68 -10.87 -8.72 -0.39
C VAL A 68 -9.70 -7.74 -0.54
N MET A 69 -8.62 -7.92 0.24
CA MET A 69 -7.39 -7.12 0.13
C MET A 69 -6.66 -7.33 -1.20
N GLN A 70 -6.57 -8.57 -1.68
CA GLN A 70 -6.01 -8.87 -3.01
C GLN A 70 -6.82 -8.18 -4.12
N GLY A 71 -8.15 -8.21 -4.03
CA GLY A 71 -9.02 -7.48 -4.95
C GLY A 71 -8.83 -5.97 -4.86
N ALA A 72 -8.66 -5.42 -3.65
CA ALA A 72 -8.37 -4.01 -3.45
C ALA A 72 -7.06 -3.59 -4.14
N ALA A 73 -6.00 -4.40 -4.05
CA ALA A 73 -4.74 -4.13 -4.74
C ALA A 73 -4.93 -4.00 -6.27
N ALA A 74 -5.59 -4.99 -6.88
CA ALA A 74 -5.85 -4.97 -8.32
C ALA A 74 -6.69 -3.74 -8.75
N LEU A 75 -7.65 -3.33 -7.93
CA LEU A 75 -8.47 -2.14 -8.16
C LEU A 75 -7.66 -0.85 -8.04
N VAL A 76 -6.79 -0.71 -7.04
CA VAL A 76 -5.89 0.45 -6.88
C VAL A 76 -4.95 0.57 -8.08
N ARG A 77 -4.33 -0.53 -8.51
CA ARG A 77 -3.43 -0.54 -9.68
C ARG A 77 -4.14 -0.10 -10.96
N SER A 78 -5.42 -0.46 -11.07
CA SER A 78 -6.31 -0.06 -12.17
C SER A 78 -7.01 1.28 -11.96
N GLU A 79 -6.62 2.06 -10.94
CA GLU A 79 -7.16 3.38 -10.58
C GLU A 79 -8.67 3.40 -10.28
N ARG A 80 -9.25 2.24 -9.96
CA ARG A 80 -10.66 2.08 -9.56
C ARG A 80 -10.83 2.37 -8.07
N TYR A 81 -10.36 3.55 -7.63
CA TYR A 81 -10.34 3.96 -6.22
C TYR A 81 -11.69 3.87 -5.47
N PRO A 82 -12.84 4.22 -6.07
CA PRO A 82 -14.13 4.11 -5.37
C PRO A 82 -14.44 2.65 -4.95
N THR A 83 -14.17 1.71 -5.85
CA THR A 83 -14.40 0.28 -5.60
C THR A 83 -13.32 -0.29 -4.69
N ALA A 84 -12.06 0.12 -4.86
CA ALA A 84 -10.97 -0.26 -3.96
C ALA A 84 -11.27 0.15 -2.52
N TRP A 85 -11.74 1.39 -2.32
CA TRP A 85 -12.14 1.91 -1.00
C TRP A 85 -13.26 1.07 -0.37
N LYS A 86 -14.29 0.70 -1.14
CA LYS A 86 -15.36 -0.20 -0.66
C LYS A 86 -14.80 -1.55 -0.20
N ASN A 87 -13.88 -2.14 -0.97
CA ASN A 87 -13.22 -3.39 -0.56
C ASN A 87 -12.42 -3.21 0.74
N LEU A 88 -11.66 -2.12 0.88
CA LEU A 88 -10.93 -1.84 2.12
C LEU A 88 -11.88 -1.72 3.33
N ARG A 89 -13.05 -1.08 3.17
CA ARG A 89 -14.08 -1.00 4.23
C ARG A 89 -14.65 -2.38 4.58
N VAL A 90 -14.83 -3.26 3.61
CA VAL A 90 -15.23 -4.66 3.86
C VAL A 90 -14.15 -5.40 4.64
N ALA A 91 -12.88 -5.24 4.28
CA ALA A 91 -11.76 -5.84 5.02
C ALA A 91 -11.68 -5.30 6.46
N ASP A 92 -11.79 -3.98 6.66
CA ASP A 92 -11.83 -3.33 7.98
C ASP A 92 -12.95 -3.89 8.87
N GLY A 93 -14.16 -4.05 8.31
CA GLY A 93 -15.29 -4.63 9.01
C GLY A 93 -15.06 -6.09 9.44
N ASN A 94 -14.55 -6.92 8.53
CA ASN A 94 -14.25 -8.33 8.83
C ASN A 94 -13.15 -8.46 9.89
N LEU A 95 -12.04 -7.75 9.73
CA LEU A 95 -10.93 -7.80 10.68
C LEU A 95 -11.33 -7.23 12.06
N SER A 96 -12.15 -6.18 12.10
CA SER A 96 -12.71 -5.63 13.35
C SER A 96 -13.62 -6.64 14.05
N ASN A 97 -14.46 -7.36 13.29
CA ASN A 97 -15.32 -8.41 13.84
C ASN A 97 -14.48 -9.55 14.46
N ILE A 98 -13.47 -10.04 13.74
CA ILE A 98 -12.53 -11.06 14.23
C ILE A 98 -11.82 -10.60 15.50
N TYR A 99 -11.34 -9.35 15.53
CA TYR A 99 -10.71 -8.76 16.70
C TYR A 99 -11.66 -8.70 17.92
N SER A 100 -12.93 -8.33 17.72
CA SER A 100 -13.91 -8.21 18.80
C SER A 100 -14.32 -9.54 19.42
N LYS A 101 -14.25 -10.63 18.63
CA LYS A 101 -14.65 -11.98 19.02
C LYS A 101 -13.51 -12.75 19.69
N THR A 102 -13.00 -12.24 20.80
CA THR A 102 -11.79 -12.78 21.46
C THR A 102 -11.92 -14.24 21.90
N GLN A 103 -13.10 -14.69 22.33
CA GLN A 103 -13.33 -16.08 22.73
C GLN A 103 -13.52 -17.02 21.53
N GLU A 104 -14.33 -16.63 20.56
CA GLU A 104 -14.62 -17.44 19.36
C GLU A 104 -13.37 -17.50 18.46
N CYS A 105 -12.76 -16.36 18.16
CA CYS A 105 -11.59 -16.23 17.29
C CYS A 105 -10.27 -16.17 18.09
N ALA A 106 -10.11 -16.97 19.14
CA ALA A 106 -9.01 -16.84 20.10
C ALA A 106 -7.61 -16.78 19.46
N TYR A 107 -7.36 -17.59 18.42
CA TYR A 107 -6.08 -17.56 17.71
C TYR A 107 -5.87 -16.25 16.92
N PHE A 108 -6.89 -15.79 16.19
CA PHE A 108 -6.76 -14.69 15.23
C PHE A 108 -6.98 -13.30 15.84
N SER A 109 -7.81 -13.18 16.88
CA SER A 109 -8.30 -11.90 17.41
C SER A 109 -7.19 -10.87 17.64
N ALA A 110 -6.14 -11.24 18.39
CA ALA A 110 -4.99 -10.35 18.62
C ALA A 110 -4.05 -10.25 17.40
N LYS A 111 -3.94 -11.32 16.60
CA LYS A 111 -3.01 -11.38 15.47
C LYS A 111 -3.41 -10.51 14.30
N VAL A 112 -4.71 -10.24 14.11
CA VAL A 112 -5.20 -9.40 13.00
C VAL A 112 -5.00 -7.89 13.25
N ILE A 113 -4.62 -7.47 14.46
CA ILE A 113 -4.49 -6.04 14.82
C ILE A 113 -3.55 -5.27 13.88
N PRO A 114 -2.33 -5.75 13.53
CA PRO A 114 -1.46 -5.03 12.62
C PRO A 114 -2.09 -4.84 11.23
N SER A 115 -2.70 -5.89 10.69
CA SER A 115 -3.42 -5.84 9.41
C SER A 115 -4.61 -4.88 9.47
N LEU A 116 -5.38 -4.90 10.56
CA LEU A 116 -6.51 -3.98 10.77
C LEU A 116 -6.04 -2.51 10.80
N SER A 117 -4.94 -2.23 11.50
CA SER A 117 -4.35 -0.88 11.54
C SER A 117 -3.92 -0.42 10.15
N GLU A 118 -3.29 -1.30 9.39
CA GLU A 118 -2.83 -1.00 8.03
C GLU A 118 -4.00 -0.73 7.08
N VAL A 119 -5.06 -1.55 7.14
CA VAL A 119 -6.29 -1.33 6.35
C VAL A 119 -6.91 0.03 6.66
N LYS A 120 -6.96 0.44 7.94
CA LYS A 120 -7.44 1.78 8.31
C LYS A 120 -6.58 2.90 7.74
N SER A 121 -5.25 2.74 7.73
CA SER A 121 -4.36 3.70 7.08
C SER A 121 -4.66 3.81 5.59
N LEU A 122 -4.78 2.68 4.90
CA LEU A 122 -5.06 2.62 3.47
C LEU A 122 -6.41 3.27 3.12
N ILE A 123 -7.45 3.06 3.93
CA ILE A 123 -8.76 3.72 3.75
C ILE A 123 -8.61 5.24 3.76
N ASN A 124 -7.92 5.78 4.77
CA ASN A 124 -7.72 7.22 4.92
C ASN A 124 -6.90 7.79 3.75
N GLU A 125 -5.89 7.07 3.29
CA GLU A 125 -5.07 7.47 2.17
C GLU A 125 -5.85 7.47 0.84
N LEU A 126 -6.65 6.44 0.56
CA LEU A 126 -7.52 6.43 -0.62
C LEU A 126 -8.58 7.54 -0.57
N GLU A 127 -9.15 7.81 0.60
CA GLU A 127 -10.12 8.89 0.78
C GLU A 127 -9.48 10.26 0.50
N ASN A 128 -8.26 10.47 0.99
CA ASN A 128 -7.49 11.69 0.71
C ASN A 128 -7.15 11.83 -0.78
N ILE A 129 -6.78 10.74 -1.46
CA ILE A 129 -6.56 10.74 -2.91
C ILE A 129 -7.86 11.12 -3.63
N SER A 130 -8.99 10.54 -3.26
CA SER A 130 -10.26 10.90 -3.87
C SER A 130 -10.67 12.33 -3.61
N ASN A 131 -10.41 12.89 -2.44
CA ASN A 131 -10.71 14.29 -2.15
C ASN A 131 -9.82 15.24 -2.99
N ARG A 132 -8.56 14.86 -3.25
CA ARG A 132 -7.65 15.59 -4.15
C ARG A 132 -8.06 15.48 -5.62
N LEU A 133 -8.58 14.34 -6.04
CA LEU A 133 -9.16 14.15 -7.38
C LEU A 133 -10.56 14.80 -7.47
N GLY A 134 -11.25 14.89 -6.33
CA GLY A 134 -12.61 15.38 -6.17
C GLY A 134 -12.75 16.90 -6.08
N SER A 135 -11.66 17.65 -5.89
CA SER A 135 -11.60 19.07 -6.28
C SER A 135 -11.72 19.27 -7.80
N VAL A 136 -11.80 18.18 -8.57
CA VAL A 136 -12.21 18.10 -9.99
C VAL A 136 -13.48 17.24 -10.19
N GLY A 137 -14.17 16.77 -9.14
CA GLY A 137 -15.60 16.39 -9.23
C GLY A 137 -16.06 14.98 -8.85
N VAL A 138 -15.51 14.29 -7.83
CA VAL A 138 -16.16 13.12 -7.21
C VAL A 138 -15.90 13.08 -5.70
N SER A 139 -16.95 13.31 -4.90
CA SER A 139 -16.95 13.09 -3.45
C SER A 139 -17.59 11.72 -3.19
N PHE A 140 -16.92 10.87 -2.41
CA PHE A 140 -17.49 9.60 -1.95
C PHE A 140 -18.51 9.86 -0.84
N LYS A 141 -19.70 10.31 -1.22
CA LYS A 141 -20.86 10.31 -0.33
C LYS A 141 -21.69 9.05 -0.59
N ASN A 142 -22.01 8.39 0.53
CA ASN A 142 -22.79 7.16 0.66
C ASN A 142 -24.04 7.11 -0.21
#